data_AF-A0A9P0PYL9-F1
#
_entry.id   AF-A0A9P0PYL9-F1
#
_cell.length_a   1.000
_cell.length_b   1.000
_cell.length_c   1.000
_cell.angle_alpha   90.00
_cell.angle_beta   90.00
_cell.angle_gamma   90.00
#
_symmetry.space_group_name_H-M   'P 1'
#
loop_
_entity.id
_entity.type
_entity.pdbx_description
1 polymer ?
#
loop_
_entity_poly.entity_id
_entity_poly.type
_entity_poly.pdbx_seq_one_letter_code
_entity_poly.pdbx_strand_id
1 'polypeptide(L)'
;MCNHQHPTSKLTILQFREKLAKYFYQCGREELQPERPRTPKRYHTHTVGENENKKRRKCVGCYKLLRRTMNSREADNKVKKVYTHCKECAGKPAYCLISVSTMTDRPAIKFCIVVRRGPSCFRDTQNSTTSGPSSAWPNSSGTPKPK
;
A
#
# COMPACT_ATOMS: atom_id res chain seq x y z
N MET A 1 -0.27 32.05 -18.99
CA MET A 1 -0.53 31.70 -20.40
C MET A 1 0.72 32.03 -21.21
N CYS A 2 1.39 31.03 -21.78
CA CYS A 2 2.66 31.23 -22.50
C CYS A 2 2.37 31.53 -23.96
N ASN A 3 2.78 32.70 -24.46
CA ASN A 3 2.59 33.07 -25.85
C ASN A 3 3.64 32.34 -26.72
N HIS A 4 3.19 31.37 -27.52
CA HIS A 4 4.06 30.58 -28.39
C HIS A 4 4.20 31.25 -29.76
N GLN A 5 5.25 32.04 -29.94
CA GLN A 5 5.68 32.46 -31.27
C GLN A 5 6.57 31.38 -31.89
N HIS A 6 6.16 30.84 -33.02
CA HIS A 6 6.96 29.90 -33.80
C HIS A 6 7.98 30.67 -34.65
N PRO A 7 9.30 30.46 -34.45
CA PRO A 7 10.31 31.11 -35.29
C PRO A 7 10.31 30.50 -36.70
N THR A 8 10.27 31.36 -37.73
CA THR A 8 10.23 30.96 -39.15
C THR A 8 11.62 30.71 -39.76
N SER A 9 12.70 31.02 -39.04
CA SER A 9 14.08 30.82 -39.51
C SER A 9 14.73 29.55 -38.94
N LYS A 10 15.52 28.85 -39.78
CA LYS A 10 16.31 27.68 -39.36
C LYS A 10 17.39 28.10 -38.38
N LEU A 11 17.27 27.66 -37.12
CA LEU A 11 18.25 27.91 -36.06
C LEU A 11 19.41 26.92 -36.16
N THR A 12 20.61 27.34 -35.74
CA THR A 12 21.70 26.40 -35.50
C THR A 12 21.38 25.51 -34.28
N ILE A 13 21.98 24.32 -34.21
CA ILE A 13 21.75 23.37 -33.11
C ILE A 13 22.04 24.00 -31.74
N LEU A 14 23.08 24.84 -31.64
CA LEU A 14 23.44 25.54 -30.41
C LEU A 14 22.33 26.53 -29.99
N GLN A 15 21.86 27.36 -30.91
CA GLN A 15 20.79 28.32 -30.64
C GLN A 15 19.48 27.64 -30.25
N PHE A 16 19.20 26.47 -30.85
CA PHE A 16 18.05 25.65 -30.47
C PHE A 16 18.14 25.15 -29.03
N ARG A 17 19.30 24.61 -28.63
CA ARG A 17 19.54 24.13 -27.26
C ARG A 17 19.44 25.26 -26.23
N GLU A 18 19.99 26.43 -26.53
CA GLU A 18 19.88 27.60 -25.65
C GLU A 18 18.43 28.05 -25.46
N LYS A 19 17.64 28.08 -26.55
CA LYS A 19 16.22 28.42 -26.47
C LYS A 19 15.43 27.39 -25.65
N LEU A 20 15.70 26.09 -25.84
CA LEU A 20 15.08 25.03 -25.03
C LEU A 20 15.42 25.18 -23.55
N ALA A 21 16.69 25.42 -23.21
CA ALA A 21 17.10 25.62 -21.83
C ALA A 21 16.35 26.81 -21.21
N LYS A 22 16.32 27.96 -21.88
CA LYS A 22 15.57 29.14 -21.42
C LYS A 22 14.08 28.83 -21.23
N TYR A 23 13.48 28.08 -22.16
CA TYR A 23 12.08 27.68 -22.06
C TYR A 23 11.82 26.81 -20.82
N PHE A 24 12.64 25.79 -20.57
CA PHE A 24 12.53 24.97 -19.36
C PHE A 24 12.73 25.78 -18.07
N TYR A 25 13.66 26.74 -18.06
CA TYR A 25 13.88 27.63 -16.93
C TYR A 25 12.69 28.58 -16.67
N GLN A 26 12.05 29.08 -17.73
CA GLN A 26 10.93 30.02 -17.62
C GLN A 26 9.62 29.31 -17.28
N CYS A 27 9.39 28.09 -17.80
CA CYS A 27 8.23 27.28 -17.44
C CYS A 27 8.38 26.58 -16.08
N GLY A 28 9.61 26.31 -15.62
CA GLY A 28 9.90 25.63 -14.35
C GLY A 28 9.91 26.54 -13.11
N ARG A 29 9.59 27.83 -13.25
CA ARG A 29 9.48 28.78 -12.12
C ARG A 29 8.08 28.80 -11.50
N GLU A 30 7.31 27.74 -11.68
CA GLU A 30 6.26 27.39 -10.74
C GLU A 30 6.99 27.02 -9.44
N GLU A 31 6.97 27.98 -8.51
CA GLU A 31 7.59 27.96 -7.18
C GLU A 31 7.91 26.54 -6.73
N LEU A 32 9.20 26.17 -6.77
CA LEU A 32 9.68 24.89 -6.25
C LEU A 32 9.16 24.81 -4.82
N GLN A 33 8.05 24.10 -4.63
CA GLN A 33 7.50 23.93 -3.29
C GLN A 33 8.66 23.39 -2.47
N PRO A 34 8.94 23.98 -1.29
CA PRO A 34 10.06 23.59 -0.46
C PRO A 34 10.07 22.07 -0.39
N GLU A 35 11.18 21.45 -0.84
CA GLU A 35 11.34 20.00 -0.87
C GLU A 35 10.85 19.49 0.48
N ARG A 36 9.69 18.81 0.49
CA ARG A 36 9.11 18.32 1.74
C ARG A 36 10.22 17.52 2.43
N PRO A 37 10.54 17.81 3.71
CA PRO A 37 11.65 17.17 4.38
C PRO A 37 11.52 15.67 4.16
N ARG A 38 12.49 15.09 3.44
CA ARG A 38 12.45 13.69 3.07
C ARG A 38 12.54 12.91 4.37
N THR A 39 11.41 12.47 4.90
CA THR A 39 11.39 11.62 6.07
C THR A 39 12.27 10.42 5.77
N PRO A 40 13.28 10.11 6.61
CA PRO A 40 14.20 9.02 6.33
C PRO A 40 13.39 7.75 6.07
N LYS A 41 13.71 7.06 4.97
CA LYS A 41 13.06 5.80 4.62
C LYS A 41 13.35 4.82 5.76
N ARG A 42 12.32 4.47 6.54
CA ARG A 42 12.43 3.43 7.56
C ARG A 42 12.42 2.08 6.87
N TYR A 43 13.50 1.32 7.04
CA TYR A 43 13.62 -0.03 6.50
C TYR A 43 13.17 -1.02 7.55
N HIS A 44 12.14 -1.79 7.21
CA HIS A 44 11.58 -2.78 8.11
C HIS A 44 12.31 -4.11 7.93
N THR A 45 12.75 -4.73 9.02
CA THR A 45 13.40 -6.03 9.00
C THR A 45 12.37 -7.16 8.97
N HIS A 46 12.54 -8.09 8.04
CA HIS A 46 11.74 -9.31 7.96
C HIS A 46 12.50 -10.45 8.61
N THR A 47 11.83 -11.19 9.49
CA THR A 47 12.42 -12.35 10.16
C THR A 47 11.61 -13.60 9.90
N VAL A 48 12.30 -14.73 9.77
CA VAL A 48 11.67 -16.05 9.76
C VAL A 48 11.21 -16.34 11.19
N GLY A 49 9.97 -16.83 11.34
CA GLY A 49 9.49 -17.25 12.66
C GLY A 49 10.35 -18.41 13.17
N GLU A 50 10.95 -18.23 14.34
CA GLU A 50 11.90 -19.15 14.99
C GLU A 50 11.30 -20.53 15.36
N ASN A 51 9.99 -20.72 15.18
CA ASN A 51 9.33 -21.98 15.47
C ASN A 51 8.86 -22.60 14.15
N GLU A 52 9.52 -23.67 13.70
CA GLU A 52 9.16 -24.44 12.50
C GLU A 52 7.71 -24.95 12.53
N ASN A 53 7.14 -25.09 13.73
CA ASN A 53 5.77 -25.56 13.96
C ASN A 53 4.68 -24.48 13.76
N LYS A 54 5.02 -23.24 13.38
CA LYS A 54 4.01 -22.19 13.16
C LYS A 54 3.32 -22.35 11.79
N LYS A 55 2.00 -22.24 11.79
CA LYS A 55 1.18 -22.24 10.56
C LYS A 55 1.65 -21.14 9.60
N ARG A 56 1.98 -21.51 8.36
CA ARG A 56 2.34 -20.56 7.29
C ARG A 56 1.21 -19.54 7.08
N ARG A 57 1.56 -18.25 7.01
CA ARG A 57 0.60 -17.17 6.76
C ARG A 57 0.63 -16.76 5.29
N LYS A 58 -0.50 -16.28 4.76
CA LYS A 58 -0.59 -15.78 3.38
C LYS A 58 0.22 -14.47 3.26
N CYS A 59 0.98 -14.32 2.17
CA CYS A 59 1.67 -13.06 1.88
C CYS A 59 0.63 -11.96 1.59
N VAL A 60 0.66 -10.88 2.39
CA VAL A 60 -0.28 -9.76 2.26
C VAL A 60 -0.12 -9.05 0.91
N GLY A 61 1.11 -8.87 0.45
CA GLY A 61 1.40 -8.24 -0.85
C GLY A 61 0.84 -9.04 -2.03
N CYS A 62 1.14 -10.33 -2.08
CA CYS A 62 0.62 -11.22 -3.12
C CYS A 62 -0.90 -11.32 -3.09
N TYR A 63 -1.50 -11.41 -1.89
CA TYR A 63 -2.95 -11.48 -1.77
C TYR A 63 -3.63 -10.21 -2.33
N LYS A 64 -3.12 -9.02 -1.96
CA LYS A 64 -3.65 -7.75 -2.49
C LYS A 64 -3.52 -7.65 -4.01
N LEU A 65 -2.43 -8.13 -4.58
CA LEU A 65 -2.23 -8.14 -6.03
C LEU A 65 -3.23 -9.07 -6.73
N LEU A 66 -3.38 -10.30 -6.23
CA LEU A 66 -4.32 -11.27 -6.78
C LEU A 66 -5.78 -10.81 -6.63
N ARG A 67 -6.15 -10.18 -5.52
CA ARG A 67 -7.51 -9.65 -5.32
C ARG A 67 -7.91 -8.56 -6.33
N ARG A 68 -6.95 -7.97 -7.06
CA ARG A 68 -7.26 -7.03 -8.16
C ARG A 68 -7.74 -7.73 -9.42
N THR A 69 -7.38 -8.99 -9.63
CA THR A 69 -7.66 -9.73 -10.87
C THR A 69 -8.61 -10.91 -10.67
N MET A 70 -8.73 -11.43 -9.44
CA MET A 70 -9.53 -12.64 -9.17
C MET A 70 -10.35 -12.57 -7.87
N ASN A 71 -11.32 -13.48 -7.79
CA ASN A 71 -12.21 -13.64 -6.65
C ASN A 71 -11.47 -14.09 -5.38
N SER A 72 -12.05 -13.82 -4.22
CA SER A 72 -11.39 -14.04 -2.93
C SER A 72 -10.94 -15.49 -2.73
N ARG A 73 -11.83 -16.44 -3.06
CA ARG A 73 -11.56 -17.87 -2.91
C ARG A 73 -10.40 -18.35 -3.80
N GLU A 74 -10.32 -17.82 -5.02
CA GLU A 74 -9.24 -18.13 -5.95
C GLU A 74 -7.91 -17.52 -5.52
N ALA A 75 -7.95 -16.25 -5.08
CA ALA A 75 -6.78 -15.58 -4.51
C ALA A 75 -6.24 -16.32 -3.28
N ASP A 76 -7.13 -16.83 -2.43
CA ASP A 76 -6.78 -17.59 -1.23
C ASP A 76 -6.07 -18.91 -1.53
N ASN A 77 -6.43 -19.56 -2.64
CA ASN A 77 -5.82 -20.80 -3.09
C ASN A 77 -4.47 -20.56 -3.79
N LYS A 78 -4.36 -19.46 -4.55
CA LYS A 78 -3.17 -19.12 -5.36
C LYS A 78 -2.10 -18.33 -4.59
N VAL A 79 -2.45 -17.68 -3.48
CA VAL A 79 -1.49 -16.85 -2.75
C VAL A 79 -0.38 -17.67 -2.09
N LYS A 80 0.86 -17.20 -2.23
CA LYS A 80 2.03 -17.81 -1.56
C LYS A 80 1.90 -17.70 -0.03
N LYS A 81 2.07 -18.84 0.64
CA LYS A 81 2.15 -18.93 2.11
C LYS A 81 3.60 -18.89 2.56
N VAL A 82 3.91 -18.10 3.59
CA VAL A 82 5.28 -17.80 4.04
C VAL A 82 5.39 -17.81 5.58
N TYR A 83 6.62 -18.03 6.07
CA TYR A 83 6.98 -17.97 7.50
C TYR A 83 7.52 -16.60 7.94
N THR A 84 7.79 -15.73 6.96
CA THR A 84 8.44 -14.44 7.17
C THR A 84 7.43 -13.37 7.54
N HIS A 85 7.75 -12.60 8.57
CA HIS A 85 6.92 -11.50 9.06
C HIS A 85 7.76 -10.28 9.39
N CYS A 86 7.14 -9.11 9.37
CA CYS A 86 7.76 -7.87 9.83
C CYS A 86 7.67 -7.77 11.36
N LYS A 87 8.81 -7.54 12.04
CA LYS A 87 8.85 -7.36 13.51
C LYS A 87 8.36 -5.99 13.96
N GLU A 88 8.54 -4.97 13.12
CA GLU A 88 8.28 -3.56 13.45
C GLU A 88 6.83 -3.12 13.23
N CYS A 89 6.06 -3.87 12.43
CA CYS A 89 4.66 -3.55 12.15
C CYS A 89 3.72 -4.21 13.16
N ALA A 90 2.74 -3.44 13.66
CA ALA A 90 1.63 -3.97 14.42
C ALA A 90 0.91 -5.09 13.63
N GLY A 91 0.56 -6.19 14.30
CA GLY A 91 -0.05 -7.36 13.66
C GLY A 91 0.92 -8.28 12.88
N LYS A 92 2.23 -7.98 12.91
CA LYS A 92 3.31 -8.80 12.33
C LYS A 92 2.96 -9.32 10.92
N PRO A 93 2.67 -8.44 9.95
CA PRO A 93 2.19 -8.85 8.63
C PRO A 93 3.22 -9.75 7.92
N ALA A 94 2.71 -10.78 7.24
CA ALA A 94 3.52 -11.75 6.51
C ALA A 94 3.75 -11.29 5.07
N TYR A 95 5.00 -11.29 4.64
CA TYR A 95 5.41 -10.88 3.29
C TYR A 95 6.40 -11.90 2.74
N CYS A 96 6.26 -12.25 1.46
CA CYS A 96 7.23 -13.09 0.80
C CYS A 96 8.54 -12.34 0.57
N LEU A 97 9.67 -13.03 0.78
CA LEU A 97 11.00 -12.51 0.50
C LEU A 97 11.30 -12.38 -1.01
N ILE A 98 10.38 -12.88 -1.86
CA ILE A 98 10.55 -12.88 -3.31
C ILE A 98 10.15 -11.52 -3.87
N SER A 99 11.15 -10.82 -4.42
CA SER A 99 10.99 -9.81 -5.46
C SER A 99 10.23 -10.45 -6.60
N VAL A 100 9.05 -9.92 -6.94
CA VAL A 100 8.35 -10.32 -8.16
C VAL A 100 9.27 -9.94 -9.32
N SER A 101 10.01 -10.91 -9.83
CA SER A 101 10.73 -10.86 -11.09
C SER A 101 9.70 -10.88 -12.20
N THR A 102 9.11 -9.73 -12.49
CA THR A 102 8.71 -9.43 -13.86
C THR A 102 9.98 -8.98 -14.58
N MET A 103 10.19 -9.55 -15.77
CA MET A 103 11.38 -9.44 -16.62
C MET A 103 11.76 -8.01 -17.02
N THR A 104 12.31 -7.21 -16.10
CA THR A 104 13.02 -5.97 -16.44
C THR A 104 14.24 -5.85 -15.53
N ASP A 105 15.43 -5.88 -16.13
CA ASP A 105 16.76 -5.75 -15.52
C ASP A 105 16.96 -4.42 -14.79
N ARG A 106 16.37 -4.28 -13.60
CA ARG A 106 16.85 -3.34 -12.59
C ARG A 106 16.81 -4.03 -11.23
N PRO A 107 17.90 -4.00 -10.45
CA PRO A 107 17.90 -4.57 -9.11
C PRO A 107 16.91 -3.80 -8.23
N ALA A 108 15.72 -4.37 -8.05
CA ALA A 108 14.68 -3.82 -7.19
C ALA A 108 15.17 -3.90 -5.75
N ILE A 109 15.60 -2.75 -5.23
CA ILE A 109 15.97 -2.61 -3.83
C ILE A 109 14.75 -2.98 -2.98
N LYS A 110 14.93 -3.98 -2.10
CA LYS A 110 13.91 -4.59 -1.24
C LYS A 110 13.35 -3.58 -0.25
N PHE A 111 12.30 -2.87 -0.64
CA PHE A 111 11.58 -1.97 0.26
C PHE A 111 10.10 -2.32 0.32
N CYS A 112 9.67 -2.86 1.46
CA CYS A 112 8.29 -2.65 1.91
C CYS A 112 8.14 -1.16 2.23
N ILE A 113 7.86 -0.34 1.21
CA ILE A 113 7.34 1.01 1.45
C ILE A 113 5.91 0.80 1.95
N VAL A 114 5.77 0.67 3.28
CA VAL A 114 4.49 0.95 3.92
C VAL A 114 4.26 2.43 3.69
N VAL A 115 3.52 2.79 2.64
CA VAL A 115 2.92 4.11 2.52
C VAL A 115 2.00 4.21 3.74
N ARG A 116 2.50 4.82 4.81
CA ARG A 116 1.68 5.26 5.92
C ARG A 116 0.67 6.25 5.32
N ARG A 117 -0.50 5.77 4.90
CA ARG A 117 -1.70 6.56 5.17
C ARG A 117 -1.69 6.71 6.68
N GLY A 118 -1.55 7.96 7.14
CA GLY A 118 -1.37 8.27 8.54
C GLY A 118 -2.45 7.60 9.41
N PRO A 119 -2.27 7.59 10.73
CA PRO A 119 -3.36 7.27 11.63
C PRO A 119 -4.44 8.33 11.39
N SER A 120 -5.41 8.07 10.50
CA SER A 120 -6.71 8.69 10.67
C SER A 120 -7.22 8.06 11.94
N CYS A 121 -7.06 8.80 13.02
CA CYS A 121 -7.88 8.71 14.20
C CYS A 121 -9.33 8.72 13.69
N PHE A 122 -9.87 7.56 13.37
CA PHE A 122 -11.31 7.37 13.26
C PHE A 122 -11.76 7.53 14.71
N ARG A 123 -12.05 8.79 15.08
CA ARG A 123 -12.82 9.08 16.28
C ARG A 123 -14.09 8.27 16.09
N ASP A 124 -14.24 7.23 16.89
CA ASP A 124 -15.54 6.71 17.22
C ASP A 124 -16.29 7.89 17.86
N THR A 125 -17.09 8.57 17.05
CA THR A 125 -18.13 9.46 17.55
C THR A 125 -19.00 8.57 18.42
N GLN A 126 -18.86 8.72 19.73
CA GLN A 126 -19.78 8.17 20.70
C GLN A 126 -21.14 8.79 20.40
N ASN A 127 -21.96 8.08 19.61
CA ASN A 127 -23.35 8.42 19.44
C ASN A 127 -24.05 8.00 20.73
N SER A 128 -24.19 9.01 21.59
CA SER A 128 -24.97 8.94 22.81
C SER A 128 -26.45 8.82 22.45
N THR A 129 -27.16 8.03 23.26
CA THR A 129 -28.60 8.15 23.51
C THR A 129 -29.54 7.57 22.45
N THR A 130 -29.92 6.29 22.62
CA THR A 130 -31.35 5.96 22.70
C THR A 130 -31.54 4.70 23.55
N SER A 131 -32.05 4.88 24.75
CA SER A 131 -32.61 3.83 25.60
C SER A 131 -33.84 3.21 24.93
N GLY A 132 -33.75 1.93 24.56
CA GLY A 132 -34.87 1.10 24.13
C GLY A 132 -35.06 -0.06 25.11
N PRO A 133 -36.28 -0.33 25.60
CA PRO A 133 -36.51 -1.25 26.72
C PRO A 133 -36.35 -2.73 26.34
N SER A 134 -35.88 -3.48 27.35
CA SER A 134 -35.77 -4.94 27.38
C SER A 134 -37.07 -5.62 26.98
N SER A 135 -37.02 -6.45 25.95
CA SER A 135 -38.03 -7.48 25.71
C SER A 135 -37.41 -8.83 26.09
N ALA A 136 -37.75 -9.28 27.29
CA ALA A 136 -37.49 -10.61 27.79
C ALA A 136 -38.15 -11.66 26.86
N TRP A 137 -37.36 -12.64 26.41
CA TRP A 137 -37.90 -13.85 25.80
C TRP A 137 -37.84 -14.98 26.83
N PRO A 138 -38.97 -15.60 27.19
CA PRO A 138 -38.99 -16.69 28.16
C PRO A 138 -38.44 -17.99 27.59
N ASN A 139 -37.71 -18.71 28.45
CA ASN A 139 -37.29 -20.09 28.31
C ASN A 139 -38.45 -20.99 27.84
N SER A 140 -38.16 -21.87 26.88
CA SER A 140 -39.02 -23.01 26.55
C SER A 140 -38.20 -24.30 26.61
N SER A 141 -38.59 -25.11 27.57
CA SER A 141 -38.10 -26.39 28.01
C SER A 141 -38.33 -27.55 27.02
N GLY A 142 -37.36 -28.48 26.98
CA GLY A 142 -37.59 -29.92 27.09
C GLY A 142 -38.14 -30.69 25.89
N THR A 143 -37.35 -31.63 25.38
CA THR A 143 -37.88 -32.89 24.83
C THR A 143 -37.06 -34.09 25.33
N PRO A 144 -37.72 -35.22 25.67
CA PRO A 144 -37.06 -36.41 26.22
C PRO A 144 -36.52 -37.35 25.13
N LYS A 145 -35.48 -38.11 25.50
CA LYS A 145 -34.91 -39.24 24.75
C LYS A 145 -35.91 -40.41 24.69
N PRO A 146 -36.10 -41.06 23.53
CA PRO A 146 -36.63 -42.42 23.48
C PRO A 146 -35.52 -43.45 23.74
N LYS A 147 -35.94 -44.59 24.31
CA LYS A 147 -35.13 -45.76 24.70
C LYS A 147 -34.56 -46.50 23.50
#